data_AF-A0A915LNZ4-F1
#
_entry.id   AF-A0A915LNZ4-F1
#
_cell.length_a   1.000
_cell.length_b   1.000
_cell.length_c   1.000
_cell.angle_alpha   90.00
_cell.angle_beta   90.00
_cell.angle_gamma   90.00
#
_symmetry.space_group_name_H-M   'P 1'
#
loop_
_entity.id
_entity.type
_entity.pdbx_description
1 polymer ?
#
loop_
_entity_poly.entity_id
_entity_poly.type
_entity_poly.pdbx_seq_one_letter_code
_entity_poly.pdbx_strand_id
1 'polypeptide(L)'
;INFRPIIWGFLLQFIFGILVLKWDWGAHRFIDLSDLAIAFLDFTKNGTDFTYGFLSSPPNICGMEPVIAFQVIQVIIYIGAIVSILYFYGVVQAVLKRMAWLMQLTMGTTATESLNACACVLLGNAESPFLIRPYIEKMTASELHAIMTTGFGACPRYLLSAAVMSAPGSLACSKLLYPETEESHVKDVKDLELPP
;
A
#
# COMPACT_ATOMS: atom_id res chain seq x y z
N ILE A 1 -1.47 -20.89 17.89
CA ILE A 1 -1.33 -19.41 17.72
C ILE A 1 0.13 -19.05 17.93
N ASN A 2 0.76 -18.44 16.94
CA ASN A 2 2.14 -17.96 17.07
C ASN A 2 2.10 -16.50 17.55
N PHE A 3 2.66 -16.23 18.74
CA PHE A 3 2.62 -14.89 19.34
C PHE A 3 3.63 -13.92 18.75
N ARG A 4 4.68 -14.42 18.08
CA ARG A 4 5.70 -13.57 17.46
C ARG A 4 5.10 -12.57 16.46
N PRO A 5 4.34 -12.98 15.42
CA PRO A 5 3.74 -12.03 14.49
C PRO A 5 2.74 -11.09 15.15
N ILE A 6 1.97 -11.56 16.14
CA ILE A 6 0.96 -10.74 16.82
C ILE A 6 1.63 -9.60 17.61
N ILE A 7 2.61 -9.94 18.46
CA ILE A 7 3.33 -8.97 19.29
C ILE A 7 4.11 -8.00 18.41
N TRP A 8 4.85 -8.52 17.41
CA TRP A 8 5.63 -7.66 16.52
C TRP A 8 4.75 -6.77 15.64
N GLY A 9 3.60 -7.24 15.15
CA GLY A 9 2.73 -6.43 14.32
C GLY A 9 2.13 -5.24 15.08
N PHE A 10 1.63 -5.46 16.29
CA PHE A 10 1.16 -4.35 17.14
C PHE A 10 2.30 -3.43 17.58
N LEU A 11 3.47 -3.99 17.91
CA LEU A 11 4.63 -3.22 18.31
C LEU A 11 5.16 -2.35 17.15
N LEU A 12 5.26 -2.89 15.94
CA LEU A 12 5.65 -2.13 14.75
C LEU A 12 4.64 -1.03 14.44
N GLN A 13 3.34 -1.34 14.49
CA GLN A 13 2.28 -0.35 14.30
C GLN A 13 2.39 0.79 15.32
N PHE A 14 2.64 0.46 16.60
CA PHE A 14 2.79 1.46 17.66
C PHE A 14 4.07 2.29 17.52
N ILE A 15 5.20 1.67 17.18
CA ILE A 15 6.48 2.36 16.92
C ILE A 15 6.33 3.32 15.75
N PHE A 16 5.75 2.88 14.62
CA PHE A 16 5.49 3.76 13.48
C PHE A 16 4.55 4.90 13.84
N GLY A 17 3.49 4.61 14.61
CA GLY A 17 2.57 5.64 15.09
C GLY A 17 3.28 6.71 15.93
N ILE A 18 4.15 6.31 16.87
CA ILE A 18 4.94 7.27 17.67
C ILE A 18 5.90 8.07 16.79
N LEU A 19 6.60 7.39 15.88
CA LEU A 19 7.58 8.02 15.00
C LEU A 19 6.95 9.07 14.09
N VAL A 20 5.75 8.79 13.55
CA VAL A 20 5.09 9.67 12.60
C VAL A 20 4.20 10.73 13.26
N LEU A 21 3.51 10.40 14.37
CA LEU A 21 2.52 11.30 14.98
C LEU A 21 3.03 12.07 16.20
N LYS A 22 3.96 11.49 16.97
CA LYS A 22 4.39 12.07 18.26
C LYS A 22 5.79 12.66 18.22
N TRP A 23 6.68 12.13 17.39
CA TRP A 23 8.06 12.59 17.29
C TRP A 23 8.16 13.77 16.32
N ASP A 24 8.50 14.96 16.82
CA ASP A 24 8.47 16.22 16.04
C ASP A 24 9.26 16.12 14.73
N TRP A 25 10.48 15.59 14.77
CA TRP A 25 11.30 15.41 13.56
C TRP A 25 10.65 14.45 12.56
N GLY A 26 9.98 13.41 13.03
CA GLY A 26 9.35 12.39 12.20
C GLY A 26 8.07 12.91 11.58
N ALA A 27 7.27 13.65 12.35
CA ALA A 27 6.10 14.37 11.85
C ALA A 27 6.48 15.37 10.74
N HIS A 28 7.51 16.19 10.95
CA HIS A 28 7.99 17.13 9.92
C HIS A 28 8.42 16.42 8.63
N ARG A 29 9.25 15.37 8.74
CA ARG A 29 9.67 14.61 7.55
C ARG A 29 8.51 13.92 6.83
N PHE A 30 7.49 13.49 7.55
CA PHE A 30 6.32 12.86 6.95
C PHE A 30 5.38 13.86 6.27
N ILE A 31 5.30 15.08 6.82
CA ILE A 31 4.62 16.21 6.18
C ILE A 31 5.37 16.59 4.90
N ASP A 32 6.70 16.74 4.93
CA ASP A 32 7.51 17.03 3.73
C ASP A 32 7.27 16.00 2.62
N LEU A 33 7.16 14.72 2.98
CA LEU A 33 6.89 13.63 2.04
C LEU A 33 5.46 13.70 1.47
N SER A 34 4.50 14.07 2.31
CA SER A 34 3.10 14.23 1.92
C SER A 34 2.92 15.44 1.01
N ASP A 35 3.60 16.55 1.29
CA ASP A 35 3.63 17.75 0.44
C ASP A 35 4.29 17.47 -0.91
N LEU A 36 5.35 16.66 -0.95
CA LEU A 36 5.94 16.17 -2.19
C LEU A 36 4.94 15.36 -3.02
N ALA A 37 4.17 14.47 -2.38
CA ALA A 37 3.14 13.68 -3.06
C ALA A 37 1.99 14.56 -3.59
N ILE A 38 1.59 15.59 -2.82
CA ILE A 38 0.58 16.57 -3.26
C ILE A 38 1.11 17.40 -4.44
N ALA A 39 2.36 17.88 -4.38
CA ALA A 39 2.99 18.61 -5.47
C ALA A 39 3.06 17.76 -6.75
N PHE A 40 3.29 16.45 -6.59
CA PHE A 40 3.27 15.51 -7.70
C PHE A 40 1.86 15.34 -8.29
N LEU A 41 0.84 15.21 -7.44
CA LEU A 41 -0.57 15.16 -7.86
C LEU A 41 -1.01 16.46 -8.53
N ASP A 42 -0.48 17.61 -8.11
CA ASP A 42 -0.79 18.91 -8.69
C ASP A 42 -0.34 19.03 -10.16
N PHE A 43 0.69 18.30 -10.60
CA PHE A 43 1.03 18.23 -12.03
C PHE A 43 -0.10 17.65 -12.88
N THR A 44 -1.00 16.86 -12.29
CA THR A 44 -2.19 16.34 -12.97
C THR A 44 -3.10 17.46 -13.44
N LYS A 45 -3.15 18.61 -12.74
CA LYS A 45 -4.01 19.75 -13.12
C LYS A 45 -3.72 20.23 -14.54
N ASN A 46 -2.43 20.27 -14.93
CA ASN A 46 -2.04 20.60 -16.30
C ASN A 46 -2.57 19.60 -17.33
N GLY A 47 -2.61 18.31 -16.97
CA GLY A 47 -3.20 17.26 -17.80
C GLY A 47 -4.72 17.37 -17.88
N THR A 48 -5.39 17.63 -16.75
CA THR A 48 -6.84 17.81 -16.70
C THR A 48 -7.28 19.02 -17.52
N ASP A 49 -6.59 20.16 -17.39
CA ASP A 49 -6.88 21.38 -18.15
C ASP A 49 -6.60 21.20 -19.66
N PHE A 50 -5.57 20.42 -20.03
CA PHE A 50 -5.30 20.07 -21.43
C PHE A 50 -6.39 19.19 -22.04
N THR A 51 -6.88 18.18 -21.32
CA THR A 51 -7.86 17.20 -21.84
C THR A 51 -9.31 17.69 -21.74
N TYR A 52 -9.68 18.35 -20.65
CA TYR A 52 -11.06 18.72 -20.33
C TYR A 52 -11.33 20.23 -20.34
N GLY A 53 -10.28 21.07 -20.32
CA GLY A 53 -10.39 22.53 -20.44
C GLY A 53 -11.39 23.16 -19.48
N PHE A 54 -12.41 23.81 -20.02
CA PHE A 54 -13.43 24.52 -19.25
C PHE A 54 -14.27 23.60 -18.33
N LEU A 55 -14.34 22.29 -18.61
CA LEU A 55 -15.15 21.34 -17.83
C LEU A 55 -14.51 20.99 -16.47
N SER A 56 -13.18 21.09 -16.35
CA SER A 56 -12.45 20.82 -15.11
C SER A 56 -12.23 22.06 -14.25
N SER A 57 -12.20 23.24 -14.88
CA SER A 57 -11.90 24.52 -14.25
C SER A 57 -12.79 25.63 -14.83
N PRO A 58 -14.13 25.58 -14.65
CA PRO A 58 -15.02 26.58 -15.23
C PRO A 58 -14.77 27.97 -14.57
N PRO A 59 -14.69 29.06 -15.35
CA PRO A 59 -14.69 30.41 -14.83
C PRO A 59 -16.00 30.71 -14.08
N ASN A 60 -15.90 31.48 -13.00
CA ASN A 60 -16.97 31.82 -12.05
C ASN A 60 -18.07 32.76 -12.62
N ILE A 61 -18.47 32.55 -13.87
CA ILE A 61 -19.43 33.41 -14.58
C ILE A 61 -20.86 32.89 -14.42
N CYS A 62 -21.06 31.60 -14.09
CA CYS A 62 -22.39 30.96 -14.01
C CYS A 62 -22.65 30.11 -12.76
N GLY A 63 -21.79 30.17 -11.72
CA GLY A 63 -21.94 29.30 -10.54
C GLY A 63 -21.77 27.80 -10.84
N MET A 64 -21.16 27.45 -11.97
CA MET A 64 -20.78 26.08 -12.29
C MET A 64 -19.63 25.64 -11.38
N GLU A 65 -19.86 24.64 -10.54
CA GLU A 65 -18.79 23.97 -9.81
C GLU A 65 -18.04 23.00 -10.75
N PRO A 66 -16.73 22.80 -10.52
CA PRO A 66 -15.97 21.77 -11.21
C PRO A 66 -16.60 20.39 -11.05
N VAL A 67 -16.74 19.64 -12.15
CA VAL A 67 -17.26 18.28 -12.08
C VAL A 67 -16.16 17.36 -11.55
N ILE A 68 -16.34 16.88 -10.32
CA ILE A 68 -15.39 16.00 -9.60
C ILE A 68 -14.94 14.82 -10.47
N ALA A 69 -15.83 14.27 -11.30
CA ALA A 69 -15.53 13.11 -12.14
C ALA A 69 -14.30 13.32 -13.03
N PHE A 70 -14.18 14.46 -13.72
CA PHE A 70 -13.07 14.69 -14.65
C PHE A 70 -11.74 14.93 -13.95
N GLN A 71 -11.77 15.54 -12.76
CA GLN A 71 -10.56 15.73 -11.95
C GLN A 71 -10.07 14.39 -11.38
N VAL A 72 -10.96 13.62 -10.77
CA VAL A 72 -10.60 12.34 -10.12
C VAL A 72 -10.18 11.30 -11.15
N ILE A 73 -10.88 11.18 -12.28
CA ILE A 73 -10.52 10.22 -13.34
C ILE A 73 -9.12 10.52 -13.88
N GLN A 74 -8.79 11.81 -14.11
CA GLN A 74 -7.48 12.17 -14.62
C GLN A 74 -6.37 11.83 -13.62
N VAL A 75 -6.60 12.05 -12.32
CA VAL A 75 -5.64 11.67 -11.26
C VAL A 75 -5.39 10.16 -11.27
N ILE A 76 -6.44 9.34 -11.42
CA ILE A 76 -6.30 7.88 -11.50
C ILE A 76 -5.47 7.47 -12.73
N ILE A 77 -5.76 8.05 -13.91
CA ILE A 77 -5.02 7.75 -15.14
C ILE A 77 -3.55 8.16 -15.01
N TYR A 78 -3.27 9.33 -14.45
CA TYR A 78 -1.91 9.84 -14.26
C TYR A 78 -1.10 8.94 -13.31
N ILE A 79 -1.65 8.63 -12.13
CA ILE A 79 -0.99 7.74 -11.16
C ILE A 79 -0.80 6.33 -11.75
N GLY A 80 -1.82 5.78 -12.42
CA GLY A 80 -1.72 4.48 -13.07
C GLY A 80 -0.61 4.42 -14.13
N ALA A 81 -0.46 5.46 -14.95
CA ALA A 81 0.61 5.55 -15.94
C ALA A 81 2.01 5.60 -15.29
N ILE A 82 2.18 6.39 -14.23
CA ILE A 82 3.45 6.48 -13.52
C ILE A 82 3.80 5.17 -12.81
N VAL A 83 2.83 4.57 -12.12
CA VAL A 83 3.02 3.26 -11.48
C VAL A 83 3.41 2.22 -12.52
N SER A 84 2.75 2.19 -13.68
CA SER A 84 3.10 1.29 -14.79
C SER A 84 4.55 1.51 -15.29
N ILE A 85 4.99 2.76 -15.42
CA ILE A 85 6.39 3.07 -15.77
C ILE A 85 7.35 2.57 -14.68
N LEU A 86 7.06 2.84 -13.40
CA LEU A 86 7.90 2.41 -12.28
C LEU A 86 7.96 0.88 -12.16
N TYR A 87 6.89 0.18 -12.52
CA TYR A 87 6.85 -1.28 -12.65
C TYR A 87 7.78 -1.77 -13.75
N PHE A 88 7.71 -1.18 -14.93
CA PHE A 88 8.58 -1.53 -16.04
C PHE A 88 10.08 -1.34 -15.70
N TYR A 89 10.42 -0.31 -14.94
CA TYR A 89 11.78 -0.06 -14.46
C TYR A 89 12.21 -0.93 -13.26
N GLY A 90 11.32 -1.74 -12.68
CA GLY A 90 11.66 -2.60 -11.55
C GLY A 90 11.71 -1.90 -10.18
N VAL A 91 11.32 -0.62 -10.09
CA VAL A 91 11.46 0.18 -8.86
C VAL A 91 10.47 -0.27 -7.80
N VAL A 92 9.22 -0.51 -8.18
CA VAL A 92 8.16 -0.98 -7.27
C VAL A 92 8.55 -2.33 -6.67
N GLN A 93 9.00 -3.26 -7.51
CA GLN A 93 9.43 -4.60 -7.12
C GLN A 93 10.62 -4.53 -6.14
N ALA A 94 11.59 -3.65 -6.38
CA ALA A 94 12.73 -3.48 -5.49
C ALA A 94 12.33 -2.94 -4.11
N VAL A 95 11.43 -1.95 -4.06
CA VAL A 95 10.89 -1.40 -2.80
C VAL A 95 10.08 -2.46 -2.05
N LEU A 96 9.18 -3.16 -2.74
CA LEU A 96 8.36 -4.21 -2.15
C LEU A 96 9.19 -5.36 -1.59
N LYS A 97 10.21 -5.84 -2.32
CA LYS A 97 11.10 -6.90 -1.82
C LYS A 97 11.84 -6.47 -0.55
N ARG A 98 12.31 -5.22 -0.47
CA ARG A 98 12.96 -4.69 0.73
C ARG A 98 12.01 -4.57 1.92
N MET A 99 10.79 -4.07 1.70
CA MET A 99 9.78 -3.94 2.76
C MET A 99 9.30 -5.32 3.23
N ALA A 100 9.04 -6.23 2.30
CA ALA A 100 8.62 -7.60 2.59
C ALA A 100 9.68 -8.34 3.40
N TRP A 101 10.97 -8.20 3.04
CA TRP A 101 12.08 -8.76 3.80
C TRP A 101 12.14 -8.23 5.24
N LEU A 102 11.91 -6.92 5.43
CA LEU A 102 11.88 -6.32 6.77
C LEU A 102 10.71 -6.84 7.62
N MET A 103 9.53 -7.01 7.00
CA MET A 103 8.36 -7.61 7.67
C MET A 103 8.56 -9.09 7.98
N GLN A 104 9.15 -9.85 7.05
CA GLN A 104 9.48 -11.27 7.25
C GLN A 104 10.46 -11.44 8.41
N LEU A 105 11.49 -10.59 8.49
CA LEU A 105 12.51 -10.64 9.56
C LEU A 105 11.89 -10.36 10.95
N THR A 106 10.99 -9.38 11.02
CA THR A 106 10.37 -8.96 12.27
C THR A 106 9.26 -9.93 12.70
N MET A 107 8.21 -10.07 11.89
CA MET A 107 7.02 -10.84 12.23
C MET A 107 7.21 -12.35 12.07
N GLY A 108 8.17 -12.82 11.26
CA GLY A 108 8.36 -14.24 10.96
C GLY A 108 7.22 -14.84 10.13
N THR A 109 6.46 -13.99 9.45
CA THR A 109 5.40 -14.33 8.50
C THR A 109 5.99 -14.85 7.19
N THR A 110 5.17 -15.49 6.36
CA THR A 110 5.62 -16.03 5.09
C THR A 110 5.93 -14.91 4.11
N ALA A 111 6.80 -15.22 3.13
CA ALA A 111 7.28 -14.20 2.22
C ALA A 111 6.17 -13.63 1.33
N THR A 112 5.19 -14.46 0.99
CA THR A 112 4.07 -14.11 0.13
C THR A 112 3.04 -13.23 0.84
N GLU A 113 2.67 -13.54 2.09
CA GLU A 113 1.75 -12.70 2.87
C GLU A 113 2.37 -11.36 3.25
N SER A 114 3.67 -11.35 3.58
CA SER A 114 4.41 -10.13 3.90
C SER A 114 4.52 -9.24 2.67
N LEU A 115 4.79 -9.83 1.50
CA LEU A 115 4.87 -9.10 0.25
C LEU A 115 3.50 -8.54 -0.17
N ASN A 116 2.43 -9.32 -0.03
CA ASN A 116 1.09 -8.83 -0.30
C ASN A 116 0.70 -7.69 0.64
N ALA A 117 0.98 -7.81 1.94
CA ALA A 117 0.69 -6.75 2.89
C ALA A 117 1.46 -5.45 2.57
N CYS A 118 2.73 -5.52 2.17
CA CYS A 118 3.48 -4.36 1.66
C CYS A 118 2.89 -3.82 0.35
N ALA A 119 2.48 -4.70 -0.55
CA ALA A 119 1.87 -4.33 -1.83
C ALA A 119 0.53 -3.62 -1.64
N CYS A 120 -0.31 -4.06 -0.70
CA CYS A 120 -1.58 -3.41 -0.37
C CYS A 120 -1.38 -1.94 0.03
N VAL A 121 -0.28 -1.63 0.72
CA VAL A 121 0.03 -0.26 1.18
C VAL A 121 0.41 0.66 0.02
N LEU A 122 1.14 0.16 -0.97
CA LEU A 122 1.67 0.99 -2.07
C LEU A 122 0.75 1.04 -3.29
N LEU A 123 0.06 -0.06 -3.58
CA LEU A 123 -0.66 -0.29 -4.84
C LEU A 123 -2.17 -0.46 -4.64
N GLY A 124 -2.60 -0.66 -3.39
CA GLY A 124 -3.99 -0.93 -3.05
C GLY A 124 -4.38 -2.40 -3.13
N ASN A 125 -5.63 -2.65 -2.77
CA ASN A 125 -6.21 -3.99 -2.61
C ASN A 125 -6.49 -4.72 -3.92
N ALA A 126 -6.71 -3.99 -5.03
CA ALA A 126 -6.98 -4.60 -6.34
C ALA A 126 -5.70 -5.10 -7.04
N GLU A 127 -4.57 -4.42 -6.82
CA GLU A 127 -3.30 -4.70 -7.51
C GLU A 127 -2.36 -5.62 -6.72
N SER A 128 -2.49 -5.66 -5.39
CA SER A 128 -1.64 -6.47 -4.53
C SER A 128 -1.74 -8.00 -4.78
N PRO A 129 -2.92 -8.61 -4.99
CA PRO A 129 -3.01 -10.04 -5.28
C PRO A 129 -2.39 -10.41 -6.64
N PHE A 130 -2.26 -9.45 -7.57
CA PHE A 130 -1.67 -9.71 -8.88
C PHE A 130 -0.18 -10.09 -8.77
N LEU A 131 0.56 -9.45 -7.86
CA LEU A 131 1.99 -9.73 -7.60
C LEU A 131 2.23 -11.15 -7.08
N ILE A 132 1.29 -11.70 -6.32
CA ILE A 132 1.39 -13.03 -5.70
C ILE A 132 0.57 -14.09 -6.44
N ARG A 133 -0.04 -13.75 -7.58
CA ARG A 133 -0.90 -14.63 -8.38
C ARG A 133 -0.37 -16.06 -8.56
N PRO A 134 0.89 -16.32 -8.94
CA PRO A 134 1.38 -17.69 -9.14
C PRO A 134 1.49 -18.50 -7.84
N TYR A 135 1.41 -17.83 -6.68
CA TYR A 135 1.55 -18.45 -5.36
C TYR A 135 0.20 -18.68 -4.68
N ILE A 136 -0.89 -18.03 -5.11
CA ILE A 136 -2.22 -18.16 -4.50
C ILE A 136 -2.70 -19.62 -4.44
N GLU A 137 -2.46 -20.40 -5.48
CA GLU A 137 -2.88 -21.82 -5.53
C GLU A 137 -2.12 -22.72 -4.54
N LYS A 138 -0.96 -22.26 -4.05
CA LYS A 138 -0.08 -23.00 -3.14
C LYS A 138 -0.14 -22.48 -1.70
N MET A 139 -1.00 -21.50 -1.44
CA MET A 139 -1.14 -20.87 -0.14
C MET A 139 -2.02 -21.67 0.80
N THR A 140 -1.74 -21.56 2.08
CA THR A 140 -2.61 -22.09 3.13
C THR A 140 -3.86 -21.21 3.29
N ALA A 141 -4.89 -21.73 3.94
CA ALA A 141 -6.10 -20.96 4.24
C ALA A 141 -5.80 -19.70 5.11
N SER A 142 -4.78 -19.78 5.96
CA SER A 142 -4.34 -18.68 6.83
C SER A 142 -3.62 -17.57 6.07
N GLU A 143 -2.76 -17.93 5.11
CA GLU A 143 -2.12 -16.96 4.22
C GLU A 143 -3.15 -16.23 3.34
N LEU A 144 -4.13 -16.97 2.81
CA LEU A 144 -5.22 -16.38 2.02
C LEU A 144 -6.07 -15.41 2.87
N HIS A 145 -6.39 -15.79 4.12
CA HIS A 145 -7.09 -14.92 5.05
C HIS A 145 -6.29 -13.65 5.36
N ALA A 146 -4.97 -13.76 5.49
CA ALA A 146 -4.08 -12.63 5.69
C ALA A 146 -4.12 -11.65 4.51
N ILE A 147 -4.07 -12.15 3.27
CA ILE A 147 -4.16 -11.34 2.05
C ILE A 147 -5.46 -10.55 2.00
N MET A 148 -6.57 -11.20 2.31
CA MET A 148 -7.88 -10.54 2.34
C MET A 148 -7.94 -9.48 3.43
N THR A 149 -7.49 -9.81 4.65
CA THR A 149 -7.52 -8.90 5.80
C THR A 149 -6.66 -7.66 5.57
N THR A 150 -5.48 -7.81 4.95
CA THR A 150 -4.60 -6.68 4.65
C THR A 150 -5.20 -5.75 3.59
N GLY A 151 -5.94 -6.30 2.62
CA GLY A 151 -6.61 -5.51 1.59
C GLY A 151 -7.77 -4.66 2.11
N PHE A 152 -8.52 -5.15 3.11
CA PHE A 152 -9.64 -4.41 3.71
C PHE A 152 -9.25 -3.53 4.91
N GLY A 153 -8.03 -3.70 5.46
CA GLY A 153 -7.58 -2.97 6.64
C GLY A 153 -7.18 -1.51 6.41
N ALA A 154 -6.87 -1.11 5.15
CA ALA A 154 -6.36 0.23 4.85
C ALA A 154 -7.47 1.30 4.90
N CYS A 155 -7.41 2.22 5.86
CA CYS A 155 -8.34 3.34 6.01
C CYS A 155 -7.79 4.67 5.44
N PRO A 156 -8.55 5.42 4.63
CA PRO A 156 -8.03 6.54 3.83
C PRO A 156 -7.93 7.92 4.53
N ARG A 157 -8.14 8.05 5.85
CA ARG A 157 -8.27 9.40 6.46
C ARG A 157 -6.94 10.13 6.73
N TYR A 158 -5.84 9.38 6.84
CA TYR A 158 -4.46 9.89 6.83
C TYR A 158 -3.67 9.02 5.86
N LEU A 159 -3.96 9.16 4.56
CA LEU A 159 -3.68 8.18 3.50
C LEU A 159 -2.31 7.50 3.64
N LEU A 160 -1.23 8.27 3.72
CA LEU A 160 0.12 7.70 3.68
C LEU A 160 0.54 7.05 5.01
N SER A 161 0.29 7.71 6.15
CA SER A 161 0.70 7.17 7.47
C SER A 161 -0.19 6.01 7.90
N ALA A 162 -1.50 6.12 7.69
CA ALA A 162 -2.45 5.06 7.99
C ALA A 162 -2.21 3.82 7.12
N ALA A 163 -1.89 3.98 5.83
CA ALA A 163 -1.58 2.85 4.97
C ALA A 163 -0.36 2.08 5.49
N VAL A 164 0.76 2.76 5.78
CA VAL A 164 1.99 2.11 6.28
C VAL A 164 1.76 1.41 7.62
N MET A 165 1.00 2.02 8.53
CA MET A 165 0.67 1.43 9.83
C MET A 165 -0.29 0.23 9.71
N SER A 166 -1.14 0.21 8.67
CA SER A 166 -2.14 -0.85 8.46
C SER A 166 -1.51 -2.19 8.10
N ALA A 167 -0.40 -2.24 7.37
CA ALA A 167 0.26 -3.51 7.00
C ALA A 167 0.58 -4.43 8.19
N PRO A 168 1.38 -3.99 9.20
CA PRO A 168 1.70 -4.85 10.34
C PRO A 168 0.50 -5.10 11.25
N GLY A 169 -0.41 -4.12 11.40
CA GLY A 169 -1.61 -4.24 12.22
C GLY A 169 -2.62 -5.25 11.66
N SER A 170 -2.89 -5.18 10.36
CA SER A 170 -3.81 -6.11 9.69
C SER A 170 -3.28 -7.55 9.67
N LEU A 171 -1.97 -7.74 9.49
CA LEU A 171 -1.34 -9.06 9.64
C LEU A 171 -1.45 -9.61 11.06
N ALA A 172 -1.21 -8.78 12.08
CA ALA A 172 -1.38 -9.20 13.48
C ALA A 172 -2.82 -9.62 13.78
N CYS A 173 -3.80 -8.82 13.34
CA CYS A 173 -5.22 -9.14 13.48
C CYS A 173 -5.59 -10.44 12.74
N SER A 174 -5.11 -10.62 11.51
CA SER A 174 -5.36 -11.85 10.74
C SER A 174 -4.80 -13.08 11.43
N LYS A 175 -3.54 -13.05 11.89
CA LYS A 175 -2.90 -14.19 12.56
C LYS A 175 -3.46 -14.47 13.95
N LEU A 176 -4.12 -13.49 14.57
CA LEU A 176 -4.86 -13.67 15.80
C LEU A 176 -6.20 -14.36 15.54
N LEU A 177 -6.93 -13.95 14.50
CA LEU A 177 -8.25 -14.50 14.16
C LEU A 177 -8.15 -15.90 13.53
N TYR A 178 -7.24 -16.06 12.58
CA TYR A 178 -7.01 -17.30 11.85
C TYR A 178 -5.51 -17.63 11.82
N PRO A 179 -4.99 -18.32 12.86
CA PRO A 179 -3.57 -18.62 12.99
C PRO A 179 -3.11 -19.68 11.99
N GLU A 180 -1.83 -19.61 11.64
CA GLU A 180 -1.18 -20.61 10.76
C GLU A 180 -1.19 -22.00 11.41
N THR A 181 -1.72 -22.99 10.70
CA THR A 181 -1.76 -24.41 11.12
C THR A 181 -1.00 -25.34 10.19
N GLU A 182 -0.75 -24.91 8.95
CA GLU A 182 -0.10 -25.70 7.91
C GLU A 182 1.33 -25.19 7.65
N GLU A 183 2.20 -26.05 7.11
CA GLU A 183 3.53 -25.60 6.68
C GLU A 183 3.42 -24.90 5.33
N SER A 184 3.78 -23.61 5.30
CA SER A 184 3.78 -22.82 4.07
C SER A 184 4.80 -23.37 3.06
N HIS A 185 4.38 -23.48 1.80
CA HIS A 185 5.24 -23.92 0.70
C HIS A 185 6.22 -22.85 0.19
N VAL A 186 6.00 -21.57 0.51
CA VAL A 186 6.83 -20.43 0.08
C VAL A 186 7.31 -19.62 1.28
N LYS A 187 8.41 -20.08 1.89
CA LYS A 187 8.92 -19.51 3.15
C LYS A 187 9.77 -18.25 2.95
N ASP A 188 10.57 -18.15 1.89
CA ASP A 188 11.60 -17.11 1.75
C ASP A 188 11.38 -16.10 0.61
N VAL A 189 11.68 -14.83 0.89
CA VAL A 189 11.59 -13.71 -0.08
C VAL A 189 12.58 -13.88 -1.24
N LYS A 190 13.66 -14.65 -1.05
CA LYS A 190 14.64 -14.94 -2.11
C LYS A 190 14.06 -15.82 -3.22
N ASP A 191 13.02 -16.58 -2.93
CA ASP A 191 12.38 -17.50 -3.87
C ASP A 191 11.20 -16.83 -4.63
N LEU A 192 10.94 -15.54 -4.35
CA LEU A 192 9.90 -14.75 -5.01
C LEU A 192 10.41 -14.11 -6.31
N GLU A 193 9.98 -14.69 -7.42
CA GLU A 193 10.01 -14.06 -8.73
C GLU A 193 8.73 -13.23 -8.88
N LEU A 194 8.87 -11.91 -8.86
CA LEU A 194 7.76 -11.02 -9.11
C LEU A 194 7.53 -10.93 -10.62
N PRO A 195 6.27 -10.95 -11.09
CA PRO A 195 5.98 -10.71 -12.49
C PRO A 195 6.53 -9.34 -12.93
N PRO A 196 7.00 -9.22 -14.18
CA PRO A 196 7.43 -7.93 -14.73
C PRO A 196 6.31 -6.90 -14.74
#